data_AF-A0A9E2CH55-F1
#
_entry.id   AF-A0A9E2CH55-F1
#
_cell.length_a   1.000
_cell.length_b   1.000
_cell.length_c   1.000
_cell.angle_alpha   90.00
_cell.angle_beta   90.00
_cell.angle_gamma   90.00
#
_symmetry.space_group_name_H-M   'P 1'
#
loop_
_entity.id
_entity.type
_entity.pdbx_description
1 polymer ?
#
loop_
_entity_poly.entity_id
_entity_poly.type
_entity_poly.pdbx_seq_one_letter_code
_entity_poly.pdbx_strand_id
1 'polypeptide(L)'
;NYNYSSPTLTNCTFSGNSATENGGGMYNYSSSPTVTNCAFSGNSANAGGAMHNYFYSSPTLTNCMFSGNSAADSGGGMYNSSGPTVTNCILWNNTDSGGTDESAQIHGGPVDIDYSCVQGWLGGLGGVGNHGDEPLFVVGFAGTWTDDATYDPETAQTTFVDASASWIPNRLTDLFLNPDTSQYHQGIIVANTETEIIVLGDCSELGVSGATYQVNSYRLSAGSPCIDAGNNTAVPADKLDLDDDGNTTEPIPFDLDGSPRFQDDLATVDTGNGAPPIVDMGAYEYQAPCEDDGDCQDGSFCNGAEVCTDGVCLLGSYPCIEPPALMCDEDADECVECLADADCEDGDPCTGEEECAVGACGHVLSTDCNENGIEDSCDVAGATSPDCQRNGIPDECDITSGFSDDSGLNGIPDECEIAILMSSPPSGAVDARQPHALNDPGVVYGWDSVDLTFDGPVPTLIPEHFAVSEVGGDDVPPAITGISVLDPTTIRLYLNESLEPGTWTKVEHLGSGTAVCLGYCPGDTNGDGLSSTSDIVPLIDAINHVPGRVLPPYSSDLDRSGIATPQDILREIDLLNGADALDPWIGTWIGLSPCGSLRATGMWHRNNLVGTRGSAQTDTARRVVPSANTSHG
;
A
#
# COMPACT_ATOMS: atom_id res chain seq x y z
N ASN A 1 27.54 18.57 -10.74
CA ASN A 1 26.83 17.85 -11.82
C ASN A 1 27.71 17.76 -13.07
N TYR A 2 27.90 16.54 -13.61
CA TYR A 2 28.80 16.28 -14.75
C TYR A 2 28.16 15.32 -15.77
N ASN A 3 28.56 15.43 -17.04
CA ASN A 3 28.29 14.46 -18.12
C ASN A 3 26.81 14.24 -18.45
N TYR A 4 26.08 15.29 -18.83
CA TYR A 4 24.68 15.20 -19.30
C TYR A 4 23.71 14.73 -18.23
N SER A 5 23.97 15.10 -16.97
CA SER A 5 23.08 14.83 -15.83
C SER A 5 21.96 15.87 -15.71
N SER A 6 20.84 15.46 -15.13
CA SER A 6 19.65 16.30 -14.87
C SER A 6 19.04 15.94 -13.50
N PRO A 7 19.78 16.13 -12.39
CA PRO A 7 19.23 15.85 -11.07
C PRO A 7 18.13 16.86 -10.71
N THR A 8 17.15 16.39 -9.95
CA THR A 8 16.12 17.23 -9.31
C THR A 8 16.53 17.45 -7.85
N LEU A 9 16.53 18.70 -7.41
CA LEU A 9 16.79 19.11 -6.05
C LEU A 9 15.60 19.93 -5.56
N THR A 10 14.95 19.45 -4.51
CA THR A 10 13.80 20.09 -3.88
C THR A 10 14.07 20.21 -2.39
N ASN A 11 13.75 21.35 -1.79
CA ASN A 11 13.86 21.60 -0.34
C ASN A 11 15.28 21.36 0.19
N CYS A 12 16.29 21.90 -0.51
CA CYS A 12 17.70 21.72 -0.16
C CYS A 12 18.37 23.05 0.21
N THR A 13 19.23 23.01 1.23
CA THR A 13 20.06 24.15 1.63
C THR A 13 21.54 23.88 1.36
N PHE A 14 22.17 24.76 0.58
CA PHE A 14 23.60 24.81 0.30
C PHE A 14 24.19 26.01 1.03
N SER A 15 24.76 25.79 2.21
CA SER A 15 25.27 26.87 3.06
C SER A 15 26.77 26.72 3.32
N GLY A 16 27.53 27.82 3.26
CA GLY A 16 28.91 27.85 3.73
C GLY A 16 29.91 27.02 2.91
N ASN A 17 29.57 26.58 1.69
CA ASN A 17 30.46 25.74 0.89
C ASN A 17 31.52 26.58 0.18
N SER A 18 32.75 26.06 0.09
CA SER A 18 33.87 26.75 -0.56
C SER A 18 34.53 25.90 -1.64
N ALA A 19 34.83 26.51 -2.79
CA ALA A 19 35.59 25.90 -3.88
C ALA A 19 36.74 26.81 -4.32
N THR A 20 37.91 26.25 -4.63
CA THR A 20 39.06 27.05 -5.09
C THR A 20 38.89 27.61 -6.50
N GLU A 21 38.01 27.01 -7.31
CA GLU A 21 37.76 27.40 -8.70
C GLU A 21 36.30 27.81 -8.90
N ASN A 22 35.38 26.87 -9.13
CA ASN A 22 34.05 27.22 -9.63
C ASN A 22 32.92 26.57 -8.83
N GLY A 23 31.82 27.30 -8.63
CA GLY A 23 30.57 26.77 -8.10
C GLY A 23 30.69 26.32 -6.65
N GLY A 24 30.79 27.29 -5.72
CA GLY A 24 30.99 27.00 -4.29
C GLY A 24 29.88 26.11 -3.72
N GLY A 25 28.62 26.45 -4.01
CA GLY A 25 27.47 25.59 -3.69
C GLY A 25 27.21 24.52 -4.75
N MET A 26 27.23 24.89 -6.05
CA MET A 26 26.94 23.98 -7.15
C MET A 26 27.73 24.29 -8.42
N TYR A 27 28.41 23.28 -8.96
CA TYR A 27 29.04 23.33 -10.28
C TYR A 27 28.32 22.43 -11.28
N ASN A 28 27.87 23.01 -12.40
CA ASN A 28 27.18 22.32 -13.49
C ASN A 28 28.05 22.30 -14.75
N TYR A 29 28.40 21.10 -15.20
CA TYR A 29 29.16 20.87 -16.43
C TYR A 29 28.38 19.98 -17.39
N SER A 30 27.99 20.53 -18.55
CA SER A 30 27.12 19.85 -19.52
C SER A 30 25.90 19.23 -18.86
N SER A 31 25.28 19.90 -17.89
CA SER A 31 24.22 19.34 -17.06
C SER A 31 23.18 20.41 -16.75
N SER A 32 21.92 20.04 -16.73
CA SER A 32 20.79 20.95 -16.53
C SER A 32 19.94 20.43 -15.37
N PRO A 33 20.33 20.70 -14.11
CA PRO A 33 19.53 20.32 -12.95
C PRO A 33 18.23 21.14 -12.87
N THR A 34 17.21 20.54 -12.26
CA THR A 34 16.02 21.26 -11.80
C THR A 34 16.18 21.50 -10.30
N VAL A 35 16.07 22.75 -9.88
CA VAL A 35 16.26 23.17 -8.50
C VAL A 35 15.04 23.97 -8.08
N THR A 36 14.35 23.52 -7.04
CA THR A 36 13.07 24.07 -6.62
C THR A 36 13.07 24.23 -5.12
N ASN A 37 12.62 25.38 -4.61
CA ASN A 37 12.52 25.61 -3.19
C ASN A 37 13.85 25.34 -2.45
N CYS A 38 14.93 25.97 -2.91
CA CYS A 38 16.27 25.74 -2.38
C CYS A 38 16.94 27.05 -1.98
N ALA A 39 17.78 26.99 -0.96
CA ALA A 39 18.60 28.13 -0.53
C ALA A 39 20.09 27.88 -0.81
N PHE A 40 20.75 28.88 -1.39
CA PHE A 40 22.20 28.97 -1.53
C PHE A 40 22.68 30.18 -0.75
N SER A 41 23.37 29.95 0.37
CA SER A 41 23.79 31.02 1.27
C SER A 41 25.25 30.93 1.68
N GLY A 42 25.94 32.07 1.72
CA GLY A 42 27.32 32.13 2.21
C GLY A 42 28.29 31.16 1.51
N ASN A 43 28.08 30.84 0.22
CA ASN A 43 28.98 29.97 -0.54
C ASN A 43 30.06 30.80 -1.23
N SER A 44 31.27 30.27 -1.36
CA SER A 44 32.42 30.98 -1.92
C SER A 44 33.14 30.21 -3.03
N ALA A 45 33.53 30.91 -4.10
CA ALA A 45 34.35 30.35 -5.19
C ALA A 45 35.23 31.42 -5.88
N ASN A 46 36.02 31.01 -6.89
CA ASN A 46 36.63 31.99 -7.80
C ASN A 46 35.58 32.56 -8.77
N ALA A 47 34.73 31.71 -9.36
CA ALA A 47 33.58 32.13 -10.17
C ALA A 47 32.31 31.34 -9.81
N GLY A 48 31.16 32.01 -9.78
CA GLY A 48 29.90 31.38 -9.39
C GLY A 48 29.92 30.99 -7.91
N GLY A 49 29.89 31.97 -7.00
CA GLY A 49 30.01 31.73 -5.55
C GLY A 49 28.99 30.70 -5.06
N ALA A 50 27.72 30.90 -5.39
CA ALA A 50 26.69 29.88 -5.19
C ALA A 50 26.65 28.86 -6.33
N MET A 51 26.49 29.30 -7.58
CA MET A 51 26.32 28.38 -8.71
C MET A 51 27.16 28.77 -9.92
N HIS A 52 27.81 27.78 -10.55
CA HIS A 52 28.53 27.97 -11.80
C HIS A 52 28.05 27.01 -12.89
N ASN A 53 27.47 27.56 -13.95
CA ASN A 53 26.91 26.84 -15.10
C ASN A 53 27.84 26.93 -16.30
N TYR A 54 28.50 25.81 -16.60
CA TYR A 54 29.49 25.72 -17.65
C TYR A 54 29.07 24.77 -18.77
N PHE A 55 29.32 25.19 -20.02
CA PHE A 55 29.26 24.39 -21.24
C PHE A 55 27.96 23.58 -21.42
N TYR A 56 26.97 24.16 -22.10
CA TYR A 56 25.64 23.55 -22.33
C TYR A 56 24.94 23.13 -21.02
N SER A 57 25.04 23.97 -20.00
CA SER A 57 24.36 23.78 -18.71
C SER A 57 23.28 24.84 -18.55
N SER A 58 22.02 24.43 -18.58
CA SER A 58 20.86 25.31 -18.55
C SER A 58 19.95 24.85 -17.43
N PRO A 59 20.31 25.10 -16.14
CA PRO A 59 19.47 24.71 -15.02
C PRO A 59 18.14 25.46 -15.03
N THR A 60 17.13 24.87 -14.41
CA THR A 60 15.85 25.51 -14.12
C THR A 60 15.74 25.73 -12.62
N LEU A 61 15.53 26.98 -12.23
CA LEU A 61 15.48 27.44 -10.85
C LEU A 61 14.11 28.06 -10.56
N THR A 62 13.41 27.52 -9.57
CA THR A 62 12.11 28.03 -9.14
C THR A 62 12.07 28.20 -7.63
N ASN A 63 11.52 29.31 -7.13
CA ASN A 63 11.38 29.57 -5.69
C ASN A 63 12.71 29.37 -4.95
N CYS A 64 13.81 29.92 -5.47
CA CYS A 64 15.13 29.74 -4.87
C CYS A 64 15.68 31.04 -4.29
N MET A 65 16.47 30.91 -3.22
CA MET A 65 17.19 32.02 -2.61
C MET A 65 18.69 31.91 -2.87
N PHE A 66 19.32 32.98 -3.32
CA PHE A 66 20.77 33.13 -3.45
C PHE A 66 21.23 34.34 -2.63
N SER A 67 21.74 34.10 -1.42
CA SER A 67 22.08 35.18 -0.48
C SER A 67 23.51 35.16 0.01
N GLY A 68 24.18 36.31 0.04
CA GLY A 68 25.49 36.41 0.72
C GLY A 68 26.57 35.53 0.13
N ASN A 69 26.45 35.09 -1.13
CA ASN A 69 27.47 34.27 -1.78
C ASN A 69 28.56 35.15 -2.39
N SER A 70 29.79 34.65 -2.46
CA SER A 70 30.96 35.42 -2.88
C SER A 70 31.77 34.74 -3.98
N ALA A 71 32.13 35.49 -5.02
CA ALA A 71 33.07 35.07 -6.05
C ALA A 71 34.30 35.98 -6.08
N ALA A 72 35.51 35.43 -6.10
CA ALA A 72 36.72 36.26 -6.17
C ALA A 72 36.86 37.00 -7.52
N ASP A 73 36.27 36.48 -8.59
CA ASP A 73 36.33 37.05 -9.95
C ASP A 73 34.96 37.56 -10.41
N SER A 74 33.97 36.68 -10.58
CA SER A 74 32.69 37.06 -11.19
C SER A 74 31.51 36.17 -10.75
N GLY A 75 30.33 36.79 -10.60
CA GLY A 75 29.07 36.10 -10.33
C GLY A 75 29.04 35.47 -8.94
N GLY A 76 28.94 36.29 -7.90
CA GLY A 76 28.76 35.83 -6.52
C GLY A 76 27.55 34.88 -6.39
N GLY A 77 26.42 35.25 -6.97
CA GLY A 77 25.23 34.40 -6.99
C GLY A 77 25.38 33.29 -8.03
N MET A 78 25.44 33.67 -9.30
CA MET A 78 25.53 32.71 -10.40
C MET A 78 26.47 33.18 -11.51
N TYR A 79 27.31 32.26 -12.01
CA TYR A 79 28.08 32.46 -13.22
C TYR A 79 27.59 31.54 -14.34
N ASN A 80 27.33 32.11 -15.51
CA ASN A 80 26.67 31.44 -16.62
C ASN A 80 27.47 31.55 -17.93
N SER A 81 27.83 30.38 -18.48
CA SER A 81 28.34 30.26 -19.86
C SER A 81 27.25 29.82 -20.86
N SER A 82 26.05 29.55 -20.38
CA SER A 82 24.85 29.13 -21.11
C SER A 82 23.62 29.69 -20.40
N GLY A 83 22.41 29.51 -20.96
CA GLY A 83 21.21 30.16 -20.41
C GLY A 83 20.45 29.33 -19.38
N PRO A 84 20.47 29.68 -18.08
CA PRO A 84 19.54 29.16 -17.10
C PRO A 84 18.15 29.80 -17.23
N THR A 85 17.14 29.12 -16.68
CA THR A 85 15.81 29.68 -16.42
C THR A 85 15.68 29.95 -14.93
N VAL A 86 15.26 31.16 -14.55
CA VAL A 86 15.16 31.63 -13.17
C VAL A 86 13.77 32.23 -12.96
N THR A 87 12.98 31.67 -12.05
CA THR A 87 11.62 32.17 -11.79
C THR A 87 11.31 32.19 -10.31
N ASN A 88 10.61 33.22 -9.81
CA ASN A 88 10.28 33.37 -8.39
C ASN A 88 11.51 33.30 -7.49
N CYS A 89 12.67 33.77 -7.95
CA CYS A 89 13.90 33.68 -7.17
C CYS A 89 14.26 35.02 -6.56
N ILE A 90 14.97 34.99 -5.44
CA ILE A 90 15.64 36.17 -4.91
C ILE A 90 17.15 35.96 -4.99
N LEU A 91 17.85 36.91 -5.62
CA LEU A 91 19.30 36.98 -5.66
C LEU A 91 19.76 38.30 -5.03
N TRP A 92 20.27 38.20 -3.81
CA TRP A 92 20.55 39.37 -2.99
C TRP A 92 21.85 39.25 -2.20
N ASN A 93 22.51 40.38 -1.99
CA ASN A 93 23.76 40.51 -1.25
C ASN A 93 24.87 39.53 -1.72
N ASN A 94 24.82 39.09 -2.97
CA ASN A 94 25.92 38.33 -3.53
C ASN A 94 27.02 39.28 -4.00
N THR A 95 28.27 38.89 -3.79
CA THR A 95 29.44 39.72 -4.05
C THR A 95 30.36 39.10 -5.08
N ASP A 96 30.93 39.93 -5.95
CA ASP A 96 32.11 39.56 -6.72
C ASP A 96 33.18 40.66 -6.70
N SER A 97 34.19 40.56 -7.57
CA SER A 97 35.27 41.56 -7.65
C SER A 97 34.78 42.98 -7.98
N GLY A 98 33.57 43.12 -8.55
CA GLY A 98 32.92 44.38 -8.89
C GLY A 98 32.05 44.95 -7.76
N GLY A 99 31.71 44.17 -6.73
CA GLY A 99 30.83 44.56 -5.63
C GLY A 99 29.54 43.72 -5.61
N THR A 100 28.40 44.36 -5.36
CA THR A 100 27.06 43.72 -5.22
C THR A 100 26.07 44.15 -6.31
N ASP A 101 26.55 44.50 -7.50
CA ASP A 101 25.67 44.94 -8.59
C ASP A 101 24.93 43.76 -9.27
N GLU A 102 24.14 44.06 -10.31
CA GLU A 102 23.38 43.07 -11.09
C GLU A 102 24.28 41.93 -11.59
N SER A 103 25.52 42.24 -11.95
CA SER A 103 26.48 41.26 -12.48
C SER A 103 27.05 40.34 -11.40
N ALA A 104 27.14 40.80 -10.16
CA ALA A 104 27.48 39.96 -9.01
C ALA A 104 26.35 38.98 -8.67
N GLN A 105 25.09 39.31 -8.97
CA GLN A 105 23.97 38.40 -8.76
C GLN A 105 23.94 37.33 -9.85
N ILE A 106 23.97 37.76 -11.11
CA ILE A 106 23.94 36.90 -12.29
C ILE A 106 24.95 37.39 -13.32
N HIS A 107 26.03 36.63 -13.50
CA HIS A 107 27.08 36.93 -14.46
C HIS A 107 26.98 36.07 -15.72
N GLY A 108 27.04 36.70 -16.89
CA GLY A 108 27.19 36.01 -18.19
C GLY A 108 25.92 35.31 -18.68
N GLY A 109 26.00 34.75 -19.89
CA GLY A 109 24.92 34.01 -20.58
C GLY A 109 23.67 34.85 -20.88
N PRO A 110 22.84 34.46 -21.87
CA PRO A 110 21.45 34.93 -21.92
C PRO A 110 20.68 34.20 -20.81
N VAL A 111 20.09 34.92 -19.86
CA VAL A 111 19.24 34.32 -18.82
C VAL A 111 17.78 34.54 -19.17
N ASP A 112 16.97 33.50 -18.99
CA ASP A 112 15.51 33.61 -19.02
C ASP A 112 15.02 33.78 -17.58
N ILE A 113 14.73 35.02 -17.18
CA ILE A 113 14.41 35.36 -15.79
C ILE A 113 13.06 36.08 -15.72
N ASP A 114 12.15 35.58 -14.90
CA ASP A 114 10.83 36.18 -14.70
C ASP A 114 10.45 36.16 -13.22
N TYR A 115 9.61 37.11 -12.79
CA TYR A 115 9.08 37.23 -11.43
C TYR A 115 10.14 37.01 -10.34
N SER A 116 11.30 37.66 -10.48
CA SER A 116 12.44 37.47 -9.59
C SER A 116 12.98 38.80 -9.08
N CYS A 117 13.45 38.80 -7.84
CA CYS A 117 14.04 39.96 -7.19
C CYS A 117 15.57 39.87 -7.26
N VAL A 118 16.21 40.81 -7.94
CA VAL A 118 17.65 40.78 -8.20
C VAL A 118 18.30 42.09 -7.79
N GLN A 119 19.25 42.02 -6.87
CA GLN A 119 19.95 43.22 -6.41
C GLN A 119 20.60 43.99 -7.55
N GLY A 120 20.37 45.30 -7.58
CA GLY A 120 20.96 46.18 -8.57
C GLY A 120 20.37 46.03 -9.98
N TRP A 121 19.23 45.35 -10.12
CA TRP A 121 18.55 45.17 -11.39
C TRP A 121 18.28 46.50 -12.11
N LEU A 122 18.73 46.61 -13.36
CA LEU A 122 18.52 47.79 -14.22
C LEU A 122 17.66 47.47 -15.44
N GLY A 123 17.10 46.26 -15.52
CA GLY A 123 16.38 45.74 -16.68
C GLY A 123 17.28 45.13 -17.74
N GLY A 124 18.59 44.99 -17.47
CA GLY A 124 19.57 44.46 -18.42
C GLY A 124 19.37 42.98 -18.72
N LEU A 125 18.84 42.22 -17.77
CA LEU A 125 18.60 40.79 -17.88
C LEU A 125 17.28 40.44 -18.61
N GLY A 126 16.35 41.40 -18.75
CA GLY A 126 15.08 41.21 -19.49
C GLY A 126 13.94 40.57 -18.68
N GLY A 127 13.04 39.85 -19.36
CA GLY A 127 11.90 39.19 -18.71
C GLY A 127 10.78 40.10 -18.21
N VAL A 128 9.86 39.52 -17.43
CA VAL A 128 8.66 40.17 -16.88
C VAL A 128 8.58 39.97 -15.36
N GLY A 129 7.94 40.90 -14.65
CA GLY A 129 7.70 40.78 -13.20
C GLY A 129 8.96 40.90 -12.33
N ASN A 130 10.14 41.15 -12.90
CA ASN A 130 11.38 41.30 -12.14
C ASN A 130 11.53 42.72 -11.56
N HIS A 131 12.15 42.82 -10.38
CA HIS A 131 12.51 44.10 -9.77
C HIS A 131 13.85 44.00 -9.01
N GLY A 132 14.38 45.17 -8.61
CA GLY A 132 15.63 45.28 -7.86
C GLY A 132 15.50 46.03 -6.54
N ASP A 133 14.26 46.25 -6.09
CA ASP A 133 13.98 46.82 -4.77
C ASP A 133 14.34 45.82 -3.66
N GLU A 134 14.67 46.34 -2.48
CA GLU A 134 15.16 45.53 -1.37
C GLU A 134 14.11 44.53 -0.89
N PRO A 135 14.43 43.23 -0.77
CA PRO A 135 13.47 42.19 -0.37
C PRO A 135 13.07 42.28 1.11
N LEU A 136 13.66 43.19 1.89
CA LEU A 136 13.38 43.40 3.31
C LEU A 136 13.34 42.08 4.10
N PHE A 137 14.44 41.34 4.13
CA PHE A 137 14.53 40.15 4.98
C PHE A 137 14.35 40.50 6.45
N VAL A 138 13.75 39.59 7.22
CA VAL A 138 13.63 39.72 8.67
C VAL A 138 15.01 39.91 9.28
N VAL A 139 15.20 41.05 9.94
CA VAL A 139 16.47 41.37 10.60
C VAL A 139 16.62 40.47 11.80
N GLY A 140 17.61 39.58 11.77
CA GLY A 140 17.89 38.71 12.90
C GLY A 140 18.79 39.34 13.96
N PHE A 141 19.30 38.50 14.86
CA PHE A 141 20.07 38.93 16.03
C PHE A 141 21.53 39.22 15.68
N ALA A 142 22.21 40.04 16.49
CA ALA A 142 23.65 40.26 16.38
C ALA A 142 24.28 40.36 17.77
N GLY A 143 25.53 39.95 17.89
CA GLY A 143 26.24 39.99 19.16
C GLY A 143 27.75 39.87 19.00
N THR A 144 28.44 39.46 20.07
CA THR A 144 29.89 39.30 20.08
C THR A 144 30.26 38.03 20.82
N TRP A 145 31.06 37.17 20.20
CA TRP A 145 31.49 35.93 20.84
C TRP A 145 32.32 36.22 22.09
N THR A 146 31.99 35.56 23.19
CA THR A 146 32.75 35.70 24.44
C THR A 146 33.94 34.75 24.49
N ASP A 147 33.85 33.59 23.83
CA ASP A 147 34.90 32.59 23.75
C ASP A 147 35.14 32.14 22.30
N ASP A 148 36.27 31.46 22.07
CA ASP A 148 36.58 30.85 20.78
C ASP A 148 35.64 29.64 20.52
N ALA A 149 35.15 29.51 19.29
CA ALA A 149 34.28 28.42 18.88
C ALA A 149 35.00 27.06 18.93
N THR A 150 34.25 26.02 19.28
CA THR A 150 34.78 24.66 19.45
C THR A 150 34.10 23.72 18.48
N TYR A 151 34.89 23.04 17.63
CA TYR A 151 34.40 21.99 16.73
C TYR A 151 34.51 20.61 17.37
N ASP A 152 33.42 19.86 17.30
CA ASP A 152 33.36 18.45 17.67
C ASP A 152 33.32 17.56 16.41
N PRO A 153 34.39 16.78 16.13
CA PRO A 153 34.44 15.91 14.98
C PRO A 153 33.57 14.64 15.10
N GLU A 154 33.07 14.29 16.30
CA GLU A 154 32.17 13.15 16.47
C GLU A 154 30.75 13.46 15.98
N THR A 155 30.28 14.67 16.27
CA THR A 155 28.95 15.17 15.87
C THR A 155 29.00 15.99 14.58
N ALA A 156 30.19 16.35 14.10
CA ALA A 156 30.41 17.27 12.99
C ALA A 156 29.71 18.63 13.21
N GLN A 157 29.79 19.15 14.44
CA GLN A 157 29.14 20.40 14.84
C GLN A 157 30.15 21.37 15.45
N THR A 158 29.90 22.67 15.26
CA THR A 158 30.64 23.75 15.90
C THR A 158 29.75 24.47 16.91
N THR A 159 30.26 24.63 18.13
CA THR A 159 29.61 25.40 19.20
C THR A 159 30.24 26.78 19.31
N PHE A 160 29.39 27.81 19.30
CA PHE A 160 29.74 29.20 19.52
C PHE A 160 29.16 29.68 20.85
N VAL A 161 29.89 30.53 21.56
CA VAL A 161 29.50 31.00 22.91
C VAL A 161 29.43 32.52 22.96
N ASP A 162 28.27 33.03 23.37
CA ASP A 162 28.07 34.40 23.81
C ASP A 162 27.46 34.38 25.22
N ALA A 163 28.32 34.40 26.24
CA ALA A 163 27.91 34.40 27.64
C ALA A 163 27.17 35.69 28.06
N SER A 164 27.10 36.70 27.18
CA SER A 164 26.30 37.91 27.40
C SER A 164 24.91 37.84 26.76
N ALA A 165 24.67 36.82 25.93
CA ALA A 165 23.37 36.56 25.35
C ALA A 165 22.36 36.09 26.41
N SER A 166 21.09 36.17 26.03
CA SER A 166 19.97 35.64 26.82
C SER A 166 18.93 35.14 25.84
N TRP A 167 19.36 34.25 24.94
CA TRP A 167 18.48 33.65 23.96
C TRP A 167 17.48 32.73 24.63
N ILE A 168 16.37 32.50 23.96
CA ILE A 168 15.45 31.44 24.37
C ILE A 168 15.96 30.15 23.72
N PRO A 169 16.14 29.05 24.48
CA PRO A 169 16.61 27.78 23.91
C PRO A 169 15.77 27.31 22.71
N ASN A 170 16.45 26.75 21.71
CA ASN A 170 15.89 26.25 20.44
C ASN A 170 15.19 27.28 19.53
N ARG A 171 15.12 28.57 19.89
CA ARG A 171 14.47 29.61 19.08
C ARG A 171 15.27 30.09 17.88
N LEU A 172 16.55 29.72 17.77
CA LEU A 172 17.41 30.11 16.65
C LEU A 172 17.63 28.97 15.65
N THR A 173 17.06 27.79 15.90
CA THR A 173 17.16 26.63 15.00
C THR A 173 16.65 26.99 13.59
N ASP A 174 17.29 26.43 12.57
CA ASP A 174 17.03 26.64 11.13
C ASP A 174 17.32 28.06 10.60
N LEU A 175 17.70 28.99 11.48
CA LEU A 175 18.26 30.27 11.07
C LEU A 175 19.73 30.13 10.63
N PHE A 176 20.22 31.14 9.90
CA PHE A 176 21.58 31.15 9.38
C PHE A 176 22.49 31.99 10.28
N LEU A 177 23.48 31.35 10.89
CA LEU A 177 24.56 32.03 11.57
C LEU A 177 25.59 32.52 10.55
N ASN A 178 25.81 33.82 10.50
CA ASN A 178 27.03 34.41 9.98
C ASN A 178 27.98 34.68 11.17
N PRO A 179 28.97 33.78 11.41
CA PRO A 179 29.80 33.82 12.60
C PRO A 179 30.79 34.99 12.62
N ASP A 180 30.97 35.69 11.50
CA ASP A 180 31.84 36.86 11.41
C ASP A 180 31.24 37.99 10.55
N THR A 181 32.00 39.06 10.32
CA THR A 181 31.57 40.19 9.46
C THR A 181 32.01 40.05 8.00
N SER A 182 32.73 38.99 7.67
CA SER A 182 33.25 38.77 6.32
C SER A 182 32.19 38.20 5.38
N GLN A 183 31.08 37.68 5.93
CA GLN A 183 29.93 37.10 5.21
C GLN A 183 30.28 35.88 4.35
N TYR A 184 31.52 35.37 4.40
CA TYR A 184 31.99 34.35 3.46
C TYR A 184 31.51 32.94 3.78
N HIS A 185 31.03 32.68 5.00
CA HIS A 185 30.53 31.37 5.40
C HIS A 185 29.36 31.54 6.34
N GLN A 186 28.22 30.95 5.98
CA GLN A 186 27.07 30.87 6.87
C GLN A 186 26.84 29.42 7.29
N GLY A 187 26.56 29.21 8.56
CA GLY A 187 26.20 27.92 9.13
C GLY A 187 24.72 27.86 9.46
N ILE A 188 24.08 26.71 9.22
CA ILE A 188 22.71 26.47 9.68
C ILE A 188 22.77 26.15 11.17
N ILE A 189 21.98 26.86 11.96
CA ILE A 189 21.84 26.62 13.40
C ILE A 189 20.98 25.38 13.60
N VAL A 190 21.51 24.38 14.29
CA VAL A 190 20.78 23.14 14.61
C VAL A 190 20.27 23.09 16.05
N ALA A 191 20.81 23.93 16.91
CA ALA A 191 20.33 24.11 18.27
C ALA A 191 20.92 25.39 18.86
N ASN A 192 20.24 25.93 19.88
CA ASN A 192 20.82 26.97 20.73
C ASN A 192 20.35 26.80 22.18
N THR A 193 21.20 27.21 23.11
CA THR A 193 20.84 27.41 24.52
C THR A 193 20.63 28.91 24.78
N GLU A 194 20.59 29.33 26.05
CA GLU A 194 20.54 30.75 26.40
C GLU A 194 21.81 31.52 25.99
N THR A 195 22.94 30.83 25.85
CA THR A 195 24.26 31.45 25.61
C THR A 195 25.12 30.74 24.58
N GLU A 196 24.65 29.64 23.99
CA GLU A 196 25.39 28.88 22.99
C GLU A 196 24.57 28.70 21.70
N ILE A 197 25.24 28.75 20.56
CA ILE A 197 24.68 28.42 19.24
C ILE A 197 25.48 27.24 18.69
N ILE A 198 24.78 26.23 18.19
CA ILE A 198 25.37 25.02 17.60
C ILE A 198 25.02 25.01 16.11
N VAL A 199 26.03 24.87 15.25
CA VAL A 199 25.86 24.76 13.80
C VAL A 199 26.47 23.48 13.26
N LEU A 200 25.99 23.04 12.09
CA LEU A 200 26.59 21.93 11.37
C LEU A 200 27.88 22.33 10.65
N GLY A 201 28.85 21.42 10.62
CA GLY A 201 30.14 21.58 9.98
C GLY A 201 31.22 22.19 10.89
N ASP A 202 32.45 22.22 10.37
CA ASP A 202 33.59 22.87 11.04
C ASP A 202 33.65 24.35 10.64
N CYS A 203 33.20 25.20 11.55
CA CYS A 203 33.25 26.66 11.44
C CYS A 203 34.10 27.27 12.57
N SER A 204 34.93 26.47 13.24
CA SER A 204 35.64 26.87 14.45
C SER A 204 36.60 28.04 14.23
N GLU A 205 37.17 28.17 13.02
CA GLU A 205 38.08 29.28 12.67
C GLU A 205 37.39 30.65 12.58
N LEU A 206 36.05 30.68 12.52
CA LEU A 206 35.29 31.92 12.31
C LEU A 206 34.79 32.53 13.63
N GLY A 207 34.55 31.70 14.65
CA GLY A 207 34.06 32.13 15.95
C GLY A 207 35.18 32.54 16.90
N VAL A 208 35.94 33.57 16.56
CA VAL A 208 37.02 34.04 17.44
C VAL A 208 36.45 34.94 18.54
N SER A 209 36.91 34.79 19.79
CA SER A 209 36.51 35.63 20.91
C SER A 209 36.68 37.12 20.58
N GLY A 210 35.63 37.90 20.80
CA GLY A 210 35.54 39.32 20.48
C GLY A 210 35.13 39.63 19.04
N ALA A 211 34.97 38.63 18.16
CA ALA A 211 34.39 38.82 16.84
C ALA A 211 32.86 39.00 16.93
N THR A 212 32.33 39.87 16.09
CA THR A 212 30.90 40.12 15.99
C THR A 212 30.26 39.14 15.00
N TYR A 213 29.07 38.65 15.33
CA TYR A 213 28.29 37.75 14.49
C TYR A 213 26.90 38.33 14.20
N GLN A 214 26.23 37.73 13.23
CA GLN A 214 24.83 37.99 12.89
C GLN A 214 24.10 36.66 12.68
N VAL A 215 22.87 36.57 13.17
CA VAL A 215 21.91 35.52 12.83
C VAL A 215 20.97 36.13 11.81
N ASN A 216 20.74 35.44 10.69
CA ASN A 216 19.93 35.91 9.59
C ASN A 216 18.73 34.98 9.39
N SER A 217 17.59 35.59 9.06
CA SER A 217 16.45 34.90 8.46
C SER A 217 16.30 35.39 7.02
N TYR A 218 15.97 34.48 6.10
CA TYR A 218 15.69 34.82 4.70
C TYR A 218 14.20 34.91 4.41
N ARG A 219 13.37 34.87 5.45
CA ARG A 219 11.96 35.19 5.35
C ARG A 219 11.78 36.69 5.11
N LEU A 220 10.76 37.04 4.33
CA LEU A 220 10.43 38.43 4.03
C LEU A 220 9.79 39.09 5.26
N SER A 221 9.93 40.42 5.37
CA SER A 221 9.22 41.22 6.37
C SER A 221 8.15 42.10 5.71
N ALA A 222 7.19 42.52 6.51
CA ALA A 222 6.03 43.29 6.04
C ALA A 222 6.44 44.50 5.18
N GLY A 223 5.76 44.67 4.04
CA GLY A 223 6.05 45.72 3.08
C GLY A 223 7.21 45.41 2.12
N SER A 224 7.71 44.18 2.12
CA SER A 224 8.65 43.71 1.09
C SER A 224 7.98 43.75 -0.29
N PRO A 225 8.69 44.20 -1.34
CA PRO A 225 8.21 44.15 -2.72
C PRO A 225 8.15 42.72 -3.28
N CYS A 226 8.74 41.75 -2.59
CA CYS A 226 8.76 40.34 -3.00
C CYS A 226 7.52 39.56 -2.55
N ILE A 227 6.68 40.17 -1.68
CA ILE A 227 5.44 39.58 -1.16
C ILE A 227 4.34 39.69 -2.21
N ASP A 228 3.57 38.61 -2.41
CA ASP A 228 2.47 38.49 -3.37
C ASP A 228 2.89 38.88 -4.81
N ALA A 229 4.16 38.63 -5.15
CA ALA A 229 4.80 39.15 -6.36
C ALA A 229 5.29 38.05 -7.33
N GLY A 230 5.25 36.79 -6.91
CA GLY A 230 5.68 35.63 -7.70
C GLY A 230 4.65 35.16 -8.73
N ASN A 231 4.98 34.07 -9.39
CA ASN A 231 4.15 33.44 -10.41
C ASN A 231 3.69 32.05 -9.95
N ASN A 232 2.41 31.93 -9.58
CA ASN A 232 1.79 30.70 -9.10
C ASN A 232 1.91 29.57 -10.13
N THR A 233 1.86 29.90 -11.43
CA THR A 233 1.94 28.90 -12.51
C THR A 233 3.34 28.31 -12.69
N ALA A 234 4.37 28.94 -12.10
CA ALA A 234 5.73 28.45 -12.15
C ALA A 234 6.06 27.47 -11.02
N VAL A 235 5.28 27.47 -9.93
CA VAL A 235 5.44 26.54 -8.81
C VAL A 235 5.21 25.11 -9.32
N PRO A 236 6.20 24.20 -9.21
CA PRO A 236 6.06 22.85 -9.74
C PRO A 236 5.02 22.03 -8.99
N ALA A 237 4.54 20.97 -9.64
CA ALA A 237 3.63 20.03 -9.00
C ALA A 237 4.32 19.25 -7.86
N ASP A 238 3.56 18.97 -6.82
CA ASP A 238 3.94 18.18 -5.66
C ASP A 238 4.02 16.69 -5.98
N LYS A 239 5.07 16.30 -6.69
CA LYS A 239 5.25 14.89 -7.08
C LYS A 239 5.55 13.96 -5.91
N LEU A 240 5.85 14.51 -4.73
CA LEU A 240 6.26 13.75 -3.57
C LEU A 240 5.16 13.62 -2.51
N ASP A 241 4.00 14.23 -2.73
CA ASP A 241 2.87 14.17 -1.79
C ASP A 241 3.32 14.69 -0.42
N LEU A 242 3.89 15.91 -0.40
CA LEU A 242 4.58 16.47 0.75
C LEU A 242 3.66 16.74 1.93
N ASP A 243 2.36 16.92 1.69
CA ASP A 243 1.30 17.05 2.69
C ASP A 243 0.44 15.79 2.86
N ASP A 244 0.83 14.68 2.21
CA ASP A 244 0.19 13.35 2.31
C ASP A 244 -1.34 13.35 2.02
N ASP A 245 -1.85 14.30 1.21
CA ASP A 245 -3.27 14.41 0.86
C ASP A 245 -3.67 13.52 -0.35
N GLY A 246 -2.68 12.96 -1.04
CA GLY A 246 -2.82 12.07 -2.19
C GLY A 246 -2.89 12.78 -3.56
N ASN A 247 -2.79 14.11 -3.61
CA ASN A 247 -2.93 14.93 -4.82
C ASN A 247 -1.58 15.46 -5.32
N THR A 248 -0.81 14.56 -5.92
CA THR A 248 0.50 14.88 -6.52
C THR A 248 0.52 15.81 -7.75
N THR A 249 -0.63 16.40 -8.11
CA THR A 249 -0.77 17.27 -9.29
C THR A 249 -0.88 18.74 -8.94
N GLU A 250 -1.14 19.07 -7.69
CA GLU A 250 -1.19 20.45 -7.23
C GLU A 250 0.21 21.02 -7.02
N PRO A 251 0.36 22.34 -6.88
CA PRO A 251 1.66 22.95 -6.58
C PRO A 251 2.23 22.47 -5.25
N ILE A 252 3.57 22.48 -5.11
CA ILE A 252 4.25 22.19 -3.83
C ILE A 252 3.59 22.98 -2.68
N PRO A 253 3.11 22.31 -1.61
CA PRO A 253 2.29 22.91 -0.56
C PRO A 253 3.10 23.74 0.44
N PHE A 254 4.38 23.42 0.63
CA PHE A 254 5.22 24.04 1.67
C PHE A 254 6.43 24.81 1.12
N ASP A 255 6.89 25.77 1.91
CA ASP A 255 8.12 26.50 1.72
C ASP A 255 9.34 25.72 2.26
N LEU A 256 10.54 26.32 2.21
CA LEU A 256 11.76 25.60 2.62
C LEU A 256 11.78 25.29 4.13
N ASP A 257 11.06 26.05 4.96
CA ASP A 257 10.94 25.82 6.40
C ASP A 257 9.69 25.00 6.76
N GLY A 258 8.93 24.53 5.77
CA GLY A 258 7.70 23.77 5.99
C GLY A 258 6.45 24.64 6.17
N SER A 259 6.53 25.97 6.06
CA SER A 259 5.34 26.84 6.14
C SER A 259 4.53 26.81 4.84
N PRO A 260 3.23 27.17 4.82
CA PRO A 260 2.44 27.17 3.58
C PRO A 260 3.08 28.00 2.47
N ARG A 261 3.12 27.45 1.25
CA ARG A 261 3.70 28.06 0.04
C ARG A 261 2.82 29.13 -0.60
N PHE A 262 1.57 29.27 -0.17
CA PHE A 262 0.67 30.28 -0.71
C PHE A 262 -0.02 30.97 0.45
N GLN A 263 0.60 32.03 0.95
CA GLN A 263 0.11 32.81 2.08
C GLN A 263 -0.15 34.25 1.63
N ASP A 264 -1.42 34.67 1.68
CA ASP A 264 -1.84 36.00 1.24
C ASP A 264 -1.47 37.05 2.30
N ASP A 265 -0.75 38.12 1.93
CA ASP A 265 -0.67 39.33 2.73
C ASP A 265 -1.72 40.34 2.26
N LEU A 266 -2.87 40.34 2.94
CA LEU A 266 -3.98 41.26 2.64
C LEU A 266 -3.62 42.75 2.71
N ALA A 267 -2.48 43.11 3.33
CA ALA A 267 -1.97 44.48 3.36
C ALA A 267 -1.11 44.83 2.13
N THR A 268 -0.58 43.83 1.43
CA THR A 268 0.19 43.95 0.21
C THR A 268 -0.73 43.86 -1.01
N VAL A 269 -0.31 44.46 -2.12
CA VAL A 269 -1.08 44.42 -3.38
C VAL A 269 -0.50 43.30 -4.22
N ASP A 270 -1.33 42.37 -4.65
CA ASP A 270 -0.97 41.32 -5.58
C ASP A 270 -0.37 41.91 -6.87
N THR A 271 0.93 41.71 -7.05
CA THR A 271 1.64 42.13 -8.28
C THR A 271 2.08 40.95 -9.13
N GLY A 272 2.01 39.74 -8.57
CA GLY A 272 2.37 38.50 -9.23
C GLY A 272 1.35 37.98 -10.23
N ASN A 273 1.57 36.76 -10.71
CA ASN A 273 0.76 36.12 -11.74
C ASN A 273 0.12 34.84 -11.23
N GLY A 274 -1.20 34.85 -11.10
CA GLY A 274 -1.97 33.75 -10.57
C GLY A 274 -3.35 34.21 -10.10
N ALA A 275 -4.10 33.29 -9.51
CA ALA A 275 -5.22 33.66 -8.65
C ALA A 275 -4.70 33.71 -7.21
N PRO A 276 -5.07 34.71 -6.39
CA PRO A 276 -4.68 34.78 -4.99
C PRO A 276 -5.12 33.54 -4.20
N PRO A 277 -4.38 33.12 -3.16
CA PRO A 277 -3.11 33.70 -2.67
C PRO A 277 -1.97 33.63 -3.70
N ILE A 278 -1.18 34.69 -3.82
CA ILE A 278 -0.05 34.75 -4.76
C ILE A 278 1.23 34.31 -4.06
N VAL A 279 2.00 33.43 -4.70
CA VAL A 279 3.28 32.97 -4.14
C VAL A 279 4.29 34.10 -4.05
N ASP A 280 5.07 34.11 -2.98
CA ASP A 280 6.19 35.02 -2.82
C ASP A 280 7.39 34.64 -3.69
N MET A 281 8.28 35.62 -3.91
CA MET A 281 9.58 35.32 -4.49
C MET A 281 10.52 34.73 -3.43
N GLY A 282 11.33 33.75 -3.82
CA GLY A 282 12.36 33.16 -2.97
C GLY A 282 12.01 31.76 -2.48
N ALA A 283 12.83 31.24 -1.56
CA ALA A 283 12.62 29.91 -0.98
C ALA A 283 11.62 29.91 0.19
N TYR A 284 11.33 31.08 0.76
CA TYR A 284 10.51 31.23 1.95
C TYR A 284 9.29 32.08 1.62
N GLU A 285 8.14 31.71 2.18
CA GLU A 285 6.93 32.51 2.12
C GLU A 285 6.92 33.53 3.26
N TYR A 286 6.37 34.71 3.04
CA TYR A 286 6.05 35.63 4.10
C TYR A 286 5.09 34.98 5.07
N GLN A 287 5.39 35.14 6.34
CA GLN A 287 4.50 34.75 7.42
C GLN A 287 4.05 36.06 8.06
N ALA A 288 2.75 36.33 8.00
CA ALA A 288 2.19 37.46 8.70
C ALA A 288 2.59 37.36 10.18
N PRO A 289 2.99 38.46 10.82
CA PRO A 289 3.34 38.41 12.23
C PRO A 289 2.12 37.97 13.01
N CYS A 290 2.20 36.83 13.70
CA CYS A 290 1.14 36.46 14.61
C CYS A 290 1.01 37.49 15.75
N GLU A 291 -0.21 37.76 16.21
CA GLU A 291 -0.48 38.61 17.38
C GLU A 291 -0.69 37.75 18.64
N ASP A 292 -1.19 36.53 18.46
CA ASP A 292 -1.29 35.48 19.48
C ASP A 292 -1.00 34.08 18.91
N ASP A 293 -0.81 33.09 19.79
CA ASP A 293 -0.44 31.72 19.40
C ASP A 293 -1.45 31.09 18.43
N GLY A 294 -2.72 31.53 18.45
CA GLY A 294 -3.76 31.05 17.54
C GLY A 294 -3.58 31.50 16.09
N ASP A 295 -2.89 32.62 15.86
CA ASP A 295 -2.54 33.09 14.50
C ASP A 295 -1.41 32.28 13.87
N CYS A 296 -0.65 31.54 14.68
CA CYS A 296 0.44 30.68 14.21
C CYS A 296 0.00 29.23 13.99
N GLN A 297 -1.25 28.88 14.34
CA GLN A 297 -1.80 27.55 14.09
C GLN A 297 -2.01 27.36 12.58
N ASP A 298 -1.16 26.54 11.95
CA ASP A 298 -1.27 26.18 10.54
C ASP A 298 -2.34 25.10 10.28
N GLY A 299 -2.99 24.63 11.35
CA GLY A 299 -3.98 23.56 11.32
C GLY A 299 -3.36 22.15 11.33
N SER A 300 -2.03 22.05 11.38
CA SER A 300 -1.24 20.82 11.53
C SER A 300 -0.69 20.75 12.95
N PHE A 301 -1.60 20.66 13.91
CA PHE A 301 -1.27 20.60 15.33
C PHE A 301 -0.64 19.25 15.64
N CYS A 302 0.62 19.00 15.26
CA CYS A 302 1.49 17.88 15.68
C CYS A 302 2.99 18.09 15.36
N ASN A 303 3.35 19.18 14.68
CA ASN A 303 4.74 19.63 14.52
C ASN A 303 5.28 20.34 15.80
N GLY A 304 4.39 20.61 16.77
CA GLY A 304 4.60 21.29 18.06
C GLY A 304 3.79 22.58 18.16
N ALA A 305 3.07 22.81 19.27
CA ALA A 305 2.18 23.98 19.43
C ALA A 305 2.85 25.31 19.06
N GLU A 306 2.51 25.87 17.90
CA GLU A 306 3.17 27.04 17.35
C GLU A 306 2.96 28.23 18.26
N VAL A 307 4.05 28.85 18.66
CA VAL A 307 3.99 29.97 19.62
C VAL A 307 4.24 31.27 18.87
N CYS A 308 3.30 32.19 19.03
CA CYS A 308 3.49 33.57 18.66
C CYS A 308 4.46 34.21 19.62
N THR A 309 5.63 34.56 19.11
CA THR A 309 6.56 35.35 19.91
C THR A 309 7.23 36.37 19.02
N ASP A 310 7.06 37.64 19.40
CA ASP A 310 7.56 38.81 18.69
C ASP A 310 7.08 38.91 17.23
N GLY A 311 5.86 38.43 16.94
CA GLY A 311 5.27 38.52 15.60
C GLY A 311 5.88 37.53 14.61
N VAL A 312 6.26 36.33 15.07
CA VAL A 312 6.74 35.26 14.20
C VAL A 312 6.14 33.94 14.67
N CYS A 313 5.48 33.23 13.76
CA CYS A 313 5.02 31.85 13.95
C CYS A 313 6.25 30.96 14.03
N LEU A 314 6.53 30.36 15.19
CA LEU A 314 7.55 29.33 15.29
C LEU A 314 6.92 28.01 15.70
N LEU A 315 7.45 26.93 15.13
CA LEU A 315 7.20 25.56 15.56
C LEU A 315 7.38 25.44 17.08
N GLY A 316 6.37 24.89 17.74
CA GLY A 316 6.42 24.61 19.16
C GLY A 316 7.36 23.46 19.51
N SER A 317 7.51 23.21 20.81
CA SER A 317 7.96 21.90 21.24
C SER A 317 6.82 20.90 21.03
N TYR A 318 7.08 19.75 20.41
CA TYR A 318 6.14 18.61 20.39
C TYR A 318 5.60 18.39 21.81
N PRO A 319 4.32 18.65 22.10
CA PRO A 319 3.88 18.71 23.50
C PRO A 319 3.73 17.32 24.13
N CYS A 320 3.61 16.27 23.32
CA CYS A 320 3.27 14.92 23.77
C CYS A 320 4.52 14.06 24.10
N ILE A 321 5.55 14.65 24.74
CA ILE A 321 6.82 13.98 25.10
C ILE A 321 6.81 13.29 26.47
N GLU A 322 5.81 13.58 27.30
CA GLU A 322 5.71 13.02 28.66
C GLU A 322 5.00 11.66 28.63
N PRO A 323 5.55 10.60 29.24
CA PRO A 323 4.91 9.28 29.29
C PRO A 323 3.53 9.30 30.01
N PRO A 324 2.52 8.52 29.54
CA PRO A 324 2.55 7.59 28.40
C PRO A 324 2.66 8.30 27.05
N ALA A 325 3.11 7.61 26.00
CA ALA A 325 3.24 8.21 24.67
C ALA A 325 1.85 8.66 24.18
N LEU A 326 1.54 9.94 24.34
CA LEU A 326 0.30 10.53 23.86
C LEU A 326 0.44 10.83 22.37
N MET A 327 -0.61 10.50 21.64
CA MET A 327 -0.85 10.97 20.29
C MET A 327 -1.48 12.36 20.34
N CYS A 328 -1.72 12.93 19.18
CA CYS A 328 -1.86 14.36 19.04
C CYS A 328 -3.06 14.60 18.11
N ASP A 329 -4.13 15.22 18.66
CA ASP A 329 -5.40 15.46 17.97
C ASP A 329 -5.45 16.89 17.47
N GLU A 330 -5.36 17.03 16.15
CA GLU A 330 -5.23 18.34 15.51
C GLU A 330 -6.53 19.15 15.50
N ASP A 331 -7.68 18.46 15.52
CA ASP A 331 -8.99 19.09 15.49
C ASP A 331 -9.40 19.62 16.88
N ALA A 332 -8.88 18.99 17.95
CA ALA A 332 -9.24 19.28 19.34
C ALA A 332 -8.22 20.14 20.11
N ASP A 333 -7.05 20.42 19.56
CA ASP A 333 -5.97 21.22 20.18
C ASP A 333 -5.48 20.60 21.53
N GLU A 334 -5.37 19.27 21.59
CA GLU A 334 -4.91 18.53 22.79
C GLU A 334 -4.11 17.24 22.50
N CYS A 335 -3.25 16.82 23.45
CA CYS A 335 -2.63 15.49 23.40
C CYS A 335 -3.64 14.44 23.88
N VAL A 336 -3.85 13.41 23.06
CA VAL A 336 -4.82 12.35 23.26
C VAL A 336 -4.16 10.97 23.37
N GLU A 337 -4.83 10.01 23.98
CA GLU A 337 -4.34 8.63 24.08
C GLU A 337 -4.60 7.82 22.78
N CYS A 338 -5.71 8.09 22.07
CA CYS A 338 -5.94 7.56 20.73
C CYS A 338 -6.60 8.59 19.78
N LEU A 339 -6.50 8.39 18.45
CA LEU A 339 -7.14 9.21 17.40
C LEU A 339 -8.19 8.42 16.60
N ALA A 340 -7.96 7.12 16.45
CA ALA A 340 -8.88 6.15 15.90
C ALA A 340 -8.90 4.89 16.78
N ASP A 341 -9.95 4.09 16.64
CA ASP A 341 -10.14 2.85 17.41
C ASP A 341 -8.95 1.89 17.27
N ALA A 342 -8.32 1.86 16.08
CA ALA A 342 -7.13 1.05 15.80
C ALA A 342 -5.92 1.41 16.68
N ASP A 343 -5.86 2.62 17.22
CA ASP A 343 -4.77 3.07 18.09
C ASP A 343 -4.99 2.66 19.55
N CYS A 344 -6.24 2.35 19.91
CA CYS A 344 -6.60 1.87 21.23
C CYS A 344 -6.41 0.32 21.33
N GLU A 345 -6.19 -0.40 20.21
CA GLU A 345 -5.99 -1.86 20.18
C GLU A 345 -4.68 -2.29 20.88
N ASP A 346 -4.78 -2.88 22.07
CA ASP A 346 -3.63 -3.36 22.84
C ASP A 346 -3.17 -4.79 22.46
N GLY A 347 -3.86 -5.42 21.50
CA GLY A 347 -3.61 -6.78 21.05
C GLY A 347 -4.14 -7.87 22.00
N ASP A 348 -4.93 -7.51 23.02
CA ASP A 348 -5.72 -8.43 23.82
C ASP A 348 -7.09 -8.67 23.14
N PRO A 349 -7.43 -9.90 22.73
CA PRO A 349 -8.72 -10.21 22.12
C PRO A 349 -9.91 -10.05 23.10
N CYS A 350 -9.65 -9.78 24.39
CA CYS A 350 -10.66 -9.70 25.45
C CYS A 350 -11.10 -8.27 25.81
N THR A 351 -10.53 -7.23 25.17
CA THR A 351 -10.95 -5.81 25.33
C THR A 351 -11.22 -5.12 23.99
N GLY A 352 -11.13 -5.88 22.89
CA GLY A 352 -11.00 -5.43 21.50
C GLY A 352 -12.23 -4.76 20.85
N GLU A 353 -12.98 -3.95 21.59
CA GLU A 353 -13.63 -2.76 21.05
C GLU A 353 -13.34 -1.57 21.98
N GLU A 354 -12.05 -1.27 22.14
CA GLU A 354 -11.64 0.03 22.66
C GLU A 354 -11.93 1.07 21.59
N GLU A 355 -13.04 1.80 21.75
CA GLU A 355 -13.33 2.95 20.90
C GLU A 355 -12.48 4.14 21.35
N CYS A 356 -11.93 4.85 20.36
CA CYS A 356 -11.38 6.16 20.56
C CYS A 356 -12.53 7.15 20.77
N ALA A 357 -12.89 7.39 22.03
CA ALA A 357 -13.95 8.31 22.38
C ALA A 357 -13.37 9.58 23.00
N VAL A 358 -13.29 10.65 22.19
CA VAL A 358 -12.80 11.98 22.62
C VAL A 358 -11.37 11.87 23.18
N GLY A 359 -10.49 11.26 22.40
CA GLY A 359 -9.07 11.23 22.72
C GLY A 359 -8.67 10.32 23.89
N ALA A 360 -9.54 9.42 24.33
CA ALA A 360 -9.25 8.42 25.36
C ALA A 360 -9.66 7.03 24.87
N CYS A 361 -8.84 6.02 25.17
CA CYS A 361 -9.23 4.62 24.97
C CYS A 361 -10.41 4.33 25.92
N GLY A 362 -11.61 4.23 25.36
CA GLY A 362 -12.85 3.98 26.09
C GLY A 362 -13.35 2.57 25.83
N HIS A 363 -13.93 1.94 26.85
CA HIS A 363 -14.64 0.68 26.66
C HIS A 363 -16.09 0.97 26.24
N VAL A 364 -16.52 0.51 25.06
CA VAL A 364 -17.97 0.42 24.79
C VAL A 364 -18.50 -0.75 25.58
N LEU A 365 -19.16 -0.47 26.71
CA LEU A 365 -20.02 -1.48 27.33
C LEU A 365 -21.22 -1.72 26.42
N SER A 366 -21.16 -2.66 25.48
CA SER A 366 -22.39 -3.38 25.06
C SER A 366 -22.17 -4.50 24.05
N THR A 367 -21.80 -5.69 24.52
CA THR A 367 -22.60 -6.91 24.24
C THR A 367 -22.24 -8.01 25.25
N ASP A 368 -23.05 -8.09 26.32
CA ASP A 368 -23.18 -9.25 27.20
C ASP A 368 -24.62 -9.74 26.99
N CYS A 369 -24.82 -10.50 25.92
CA CYS A 369 -26.15 -10.89 25.46
C CYS A 369 -26.82 -11.90 26.40
N ASN A 370 -26.05 -12.68 27.15
CA ASN A 370 -26.52 -13.69 28.09
C ASN A 370 -26.60 -13.18 29.55
N GLU A 371 -26.27 -11.90 29.77
CA GLU A 371 -26.28 -11.18 31.04
C GLU A 371 -25.47 -11.87 32.16
N ASN A 372 -24.40 -12.58 31.81
CA ASN A 372 -23.63 -13.37 32.76
C ASN A 372 -22.49 -12.54 33.43
N GLY A 373 -22.27 -11.31 32.97
CA GLY A 373 -21.23 -10.39 33.44
C GLY A 373 -19.85 -10.61 32.81
N ILE A 374 -19.77 -11.42 31.76
CA ILE A 374 -18.63 -11.65 30.86
C ILE A 374 -19.11 -11.26 29.46
N GLU A 375 -18.28 -10.55 28.69
CA GLU A 375 -18.67 -10.11 27.36
C GLU A 375 -18.67 -11.25 26.35
N ASP A 376 -19.48 -11.12 25.30
CA ASP A 376 -19.71 -12.16 24.30
C ASP A 376 -18.40 -12.64 23.64
N SER A 377 -17.49 -11.72 23.32
CA SER A 377 -16.16 -12.01 22.77
C SER A 377 -15.28 -12.80 23.76
N CYS A 378 -15.36 -12.46 25.04
CA CYS A 378 -14.68 -13.17 26.13
C CYS A 378 -15.28 -14.55 26.37
N ASP A 379 -16.59 -14.70 26.17
CA ASP A 379 -17.30 -15.95 26.31
C ASP A 379 -16.90 -16.97 25.23
N VAL A 380 -16.74 -16.50 23.99
CA VAL A 380 -16.25 -17.31 22.86
C VAL A 380 -14.75 -17.64 23.02
N ALA A 381 -13.91 -16.66 23.36
CA ALA A 381 -12.47 -16.86 23.53
C ALA A 381 -12.14 -17.76 24.75
N GLY A 382 -12.92 -17.63 25.82
CA GLY A 382 -12.84 -18.45 27.03
C GLY A 382 -13.47 -19.84 26.90
N ALA A 383 -14.14 -20.13 25.77
CA ALA A 383 -14.94 -21.33 25.54
C ALA A 383 -16.01 -21.57 26.63
N THR A 384 -16.52 -20.50 27.24
CA THR A 384 -17.65 -20.54 28.16
C THR A 384 -18.99 -20.53 27.43
N SER A 385 -19.02 -19.98 26.21
CA SER A 385 -20.16 -20.07 25.29
C SER A 385 -19.72 -20.56 23.90
N PRO A 386 -20.47 -21.45 23.23
CA PRO A 386 -20.17 -21.92 21.88
C PRO A 386 -20.41 -20.83 20.81
N ASP A 387 -19.57 -20.81 19.76
CA ASP A 387 -19.75 -20.01 18.53
C ASP A 387 -19.34 -20.90 17.33
N CYS A 388 -20.32 -21.60 16.76
CA CYS A 388 -20.08 -22.60 15.73
C CYS A 388 -19.84 -22.00 14.32
N GLN A 389 -20.37 -20.80 14.07
CA GLN A 389 -20.21 -20.01 12.83
C GLN A 389 -18.97 -19.11 12.83
N ARG A 390 -18.34 -18.92 13.99
CA ARG A 390 -17.14 -18.12 14.23
C ARG A 390 -17.32 -16.64 13.86
N ASN A 391 -18.51 -16.11 14.12
CA ASN A 391 -18.84 -14.70 13.85
C ASN A 391 -18.57 -13.79 15.05
N GLY A 392 -18.12 -14.34 16.18
CA GLY A 392 -17.82 -13.59 17.41
C GLY A 392 -19.02 -13.39 18.33
N ILE A 393 -20.19 -13.97 18.01
CA ILE A 393 -21.40 -13.93 18.83
C ILE A 393 -21.71 -15.35 19.33
N PRO A 394 -21.99 -15.55 20.63
CA PRO A 394 -22.42 -16.84 21.14
C PRO A 394 -23.67 -17.40 20.45
N ASP A 395 -23.71 -18.71 20.22
CA ASP A 395 -24.82 -19.42 19.56
C ASP A 395 -26.19 -19.12 20.21
N GLU A 396 -26.23 -19.06 21.54
CA GLU A 396 -27.45 -18.74 22.29
C GLU A 396 -27.98 -17.32 22.01
N CYS A 397 -27.09 -16.43 21.59
CA CYS A 397 -27.40 -15.04 21.29
C CYS A 397 -27.74 -14.83 19.82
N ASP A 398 -27.17 -15.63 18.91
CA ASP A 398 -27.62 -15.70 17.52
C ASP A 398 -29.03 -16.25 17.39
N ILE A 399 -29.40 -17.26 18.20
CA ILE A 399 -30.77 -17.78 18.27
C ILE A 399 -31.72 -16.72 18.88
N THR A 400 -31.30 -16.08 19.96
CA THR A 400 -32.16 -15.11 20.68
C THR A 400 -32.39 -13.82 19.88
N SER A 401 -31.38 -13.37 19.14
CA SER A 401 -31.48 -12.20 18.25
C SER A 401 -32.25 -12.47 16.96
N GLY A 402 -32.44 -13.76 16.62
CA GLY A 402 -33.05 -14.21 15.37
C GLY A 402 -32.11 -14.07 14.16
N PHE A 403 -30.80 -13.97 14.40
CA PHE A 403 -29.78 -14.00 13.36
C PHE A 403 -29.61 -15.41 12.78
N SER A 404 -29.73 -16.43 13.64
CA SER A 404 -29.76 -17.84 13.24
C SER A 404 -31.09 -18.49 13.64
N ASP A 405 -31.62 -19.35 12.77
CA ASP A 405 -32.84 -20.12 13.05
C ASP A 405 -32.49 -21.33 13.93
N ASP A 406 -33.34 -21.63 14.93
CA ASP A 406 -33.35 -22.89 15.69
C ASP A 406 -34.72 -23.53 15.49
N SER A 407 -34.95 -24.05 14.28
CA SER A 407 -36.20 -24.72 13.92
C SER A 407 -36.43 -25.98 14.76
N GLY A 408 -35.35 -26.58 15.27
CA GLY A 408 -35.35 -27.74 16.14
C GLY A 408 -35.70 -27.46 17.61
N LEU A 409 -35.61 -26.20 18.05
CA LEU A 409 -35.69 -25.75 19.44
C LEU A 409 -34.75 -26.51 20.39
N ASN A 410 -33.57 -26.87 19.89
CA ASN A 410 -32.58 -27.67 20.64
C ASN A 410 -31.43 -26.82 21.22
N GLY A 411 -31.45 -25.50 20.99
CA GLY A 411 -30.44 -24.57 21.48
C GLY A 411 -29.14 -24.57 20.68
N ILE A 412 -29.16 -25.14 19.47
CA ILE A 412 -28.05 -25.13 18.52
C ILE A 412 -28.58 -24.50 17.22
N PRO A 413 -27.89 -23.52 16.62
CA PRO A 413 -28.30 -22.95 15.33
C PRO A 413 -28.49 -24.03 14.25
N ASP A 414 -29.52 -23.94 13.42
CA ASP A 414 -29.84 -24.89 12.34
C ASP A 414 -28.64 -25.08 11.38
N GLU A 415 -27.87 -24.02 11.14
CA GLU A 415 -26.64 -24.04 10.33
C GLU A 415 -25.47 -24.78 10.99
N CYS A 416 -25.58 -25.03 12.29
CA CYS A 416 -24.67 -25.84 13.08
C CYS A 416 -25.20 -27.28 13.29
N GLU A 417 -26.36 -27.61 12.70
CA GLU A 417 -26.88 -28.97 12.66
C GLU A 417 -26.23 -29.78 11.52
N ILE A 418 -25.55 -30.87 11.88
CA ILE A 418 -24.69 -31.64 10.96
C ILE A 418 -25.42 -32.85 10.37
N ALA A 419 -25.29 -33.06 9.05
CA ALA A 419 -25.80 -34.23 8.31
C ALA A 419 -24.74 -35.34 8.14
N ILE A 420 -25.18 -36.61 8.11
CA ILE A 420 -24.31 -37.76 7.79
C ILE A 420 -24.20 -37.90 6.27
N LEU A 421 -22.98 -37.90 5.74
CA LEU A 421 -22.73 -37.98 4.30
C LEU A 421 -22.57 -39.40 3.77
N MET A 422 -21.89 -40.29 4.49
CA MET A 422 -21.58 -41.67 4.05
C MET A 422 -21.29 -42.61 5.24
N SER A 423 -21.48 -43.92 5.05
CA SER A 423 -20.93 -44.97 5.94
C SER A 423 -19.97 -45.85 5.18
N SER A 424 -18.77 -46.11 5.72
CA SER A 424 -17.88 -47.13 5.19
C SER A 424 -17.63 -48.22 6.24
N PRO A 425 -17.86 -49.51 5.94
CA PRO A 425 -17.37 -50.56 6.83
C PRO A 425 -15.84 -50.60 6.78
N PRO A 426 -15.16 -51.01 7.87
CA PRO A 426 -13.70 -51.00 7.94
C PRO A 426 -13.07 -51.74 6.75
N SER A 427 -12.12 -51.08 6.09
CA SER A 427 -11.56 -51.49 4.79
C SER A 427 -11.13 -52.96 4.74
N GLY A 428 -11.87 -53.78 3.97
CA GLY A 428 -11.46 -55.11 3.52
C GLY A 428 -12.34 -56.29 3.94
N ALA A 429 -13.56 -56.44 3.39
CA ALA A 429 -14.34 -57.70 3.36
C ALA A 429 -15.70 -57.48 2.67
N VAL A 430 -16.33 -58.36 1.87
CA VAL A 430 -15.98 -59.52 1.04
C VAL A 430 -17.13 -59.59 0.01
N ASP A 431 -16.78 -59.75 -1.27
CA ASP A 431 -17.71 -60.11 -2.35
C ASP A 431 -18.54 -61.35 -1.97
N ALA A 432 -19.87 -61.29 -2.13
CA ALA A 432 -20.82 -62.38 -1.87
C ALA A 432 -20.59 -63.68 -2.68
N ARG A 433 -19.44 -63.82 -3.36
CA ARG A 433 -18.98 -65.03 -4.05
C ARG A 433 -17.69 -65.65 -3.50
N GLN A 434 -17.10 -65.17 -2.40
CA GLN A 434 -15.86 -65.77 -1.87
C GLN A 434 -16.06 -66.51 -0.53
N PRO A 435 -15.95 -67.85 -0.50
CA PRO A 435 -15.56 -68.55 0.71
C PRO A 435 -14.04 -68.46 0.80
N HIS A 436 -13.48 -67.62 1.69
CA HIS A 436 -12.05 -67.68 1.94
C HIS A 436 -11.72 -68.25 3.33
N ALA A 437 -11.30 -69.51 3.25
CA ALA A 437 -10.27 -70.17 4.04
C ALA A 437 -10.02 -69.67 5.48
N LEU A 438 -10.49 -70.48 6.43
CA LEU A 438 -9.62 -71.36 7.20
C LEU A 438 -8.29 -70.72 7.62
N ASN A 439 -8.25 -69.99 8.72
CA ASN A 439 -7.90 -70.66 9.98
C ASN A 439 -9.09 -71.08 10.87
N ASP A 440 -10.34 -71.00 10.40
CA ASP A 440 -11.47 -71.70 11.05
C ASP A 440 -12.56 -72.18 10.05
N PRO A 441 -12.92 -73.48 9.97
CA PRO A 441 -13.98 -73.95 9.08
C PRO A 441 -15.30 -73.91 9.83
N GLY A 442 -16.11 -72.89 9.54
CA GLY A 442 -17.51 -72.86 9.93
C GLY A 442 -17.97 -71.60 10.68
N VAL A 443 -17.10 -70.60 10.85
CA VAL A 443 -17.48 -69.31 11.45
C VAL A 443 -17.54 -68.26 10.35
N VAL A 444 -18.73 -67.71 10.11
CA VAL A 444 -18.88 -66.47 9.34
C VAL A 444 -18.84 -65.35 10.37
N TYR A 445 -17.89 -64.41 10.24
CA TYR A 445 -17.80 -63.28 11.16
C TYR A 445 -18.78 -62.21 10.70
N GLY A 446 -19.68 -61.79 11.60
CA GLY A 446 -20.47 -60.58 11.42
C GLY A 446 -19.65 -59.30 11.68
N TRP A 447 -20.31 -58.15 11.62
CA TRP A 447 -19.70 -56.83 11.90
C TRP A 447 -20.05 -56.34 13.30
N ASP A 448 -19.06 -55.97 14.11
CA ASP A 448 -19.24 -55.42 15.47
C ASP A 448 -19.09 -53.90 15.57
N SER A 449 -18.73 -53.22 14.47
CA SER A 449 -18.60 -51.76 14.39
C SER A 449 -18.74 -51.20 12.97
N VAL A 450 -19.03 -49.90 12.85
CA VAL A 450 -19.15 -49.16 11.57
C VAL A 450 -18.60 -47.73 11.67
N ASP A 451 -17.99 -47.22 10.59
CA ASP A 451 -17.53 -45.83 10.50
C ASP A 451 -18.55 -44.95 9.76
N LEU A 452 -18.89 -43.79 10.34
CA LEU A 452 -19.78 -42.78 9.77
C LEU A 452 -19.03 -41.47 9.55
N THR A 453 -19.22 -40.86 8.38
CA THR A 453 -18.60 -39.57 7.99
C THR A 453 -19.65 -38.47 7.86
N PHE A 454 -19.35 -37.28 8.35
CA PHE A 454 -20.25 -36.12 8.43
C PHE A 454 -19.84 -34.98 7.48
N ASP A 455 -20.78 -34.09 7.14
CA ASP A 455 -20.57 -32.92 6.25
C ASP A 455 -19.87 -31.74 6.95
N GLY A 456 -19.20 -32.01 8.06
CA GLY A 456 -18.59 -31.00 8.90
C GLY A 456 -17.80 -31.61 10.06
N PRO A 457 -17.11 -30.77 10.86
CA PRO A 457 -16.38 -31.23 12.02
C PRO A 457 -17.31 -31.93 13.01
N VAL A 458 -16.98 -33.16 13.42
CA VAL A 458 -17.84 -33.94 14.32
C VAL A 458 -17.91 -33.25 15.69
N PRO A 459 -19.11 -32.93 16.19
CA PRO A 459 -19.29 -32.37 17.53
C PRO A 459 -19.14 -33.48 18.57
N THR A 460 -19.26 -33.15 19.86
CA THR A 460 -19.14 -34.17 20.91
C THR A 460 -20.37 -35.09 20.94
N LEU A 461 -20.28 -36.29 20.35
CA LEU A 461 -21.40 -37.24 20.22
C LEU A 461 -21.35 -38.39 21.24
N ILE A 462 -22.52 -38.87 21.68
CA ILE A 462 -22.70 -40.04 22.58
C ILE A 462 -23.65 -41.09 21.96
N PRO A 463 -23.61 -42.37 22.38
CA PRO A 463 -24.44 -43.44 21.81
C PRO A 463 -25.93 -43.13 21.72
N GLU A 464 -26.47 -42.38 22.69
CA GLU A 464 -27.88 -42.00 22.78
C GLU A 464 -28.33 -41.07 21.66
N HIS A 465 -27.41 -40.47 20.90
CA HIS A 465 -27.72 -39.66 19.72
C HIS A 465 -28.05 -40.50 18.48
N PHE A 466 -27.93 -41.83 18.57
CA PHE A 466 -28.19 -42.74 17.46
C PHE A 466 -29.25 -43.78 17.84
N ALA A 467 -30.11 -44.09 16.89
CA ALA A 467 -31.10 -45.16 17.04
C ALA A 467 -31.06 -46.13 15.86
N VAL A 468 -31.33 -47.40 16.13
CA VAL A 468 -31.57 -48.38 15.06
C VAL A 468 -33.05 -48.36 14.72
N SER A 469 -33.38 -47.83 13.54
CA SER A 469 -34.76 -47.54 13.14
C SER A 469 -35.43 -48.72 12.43
N GLU A 470 -34.69 -49.53 11.66
CA GLU A 470 -35.21 -50.66 10.86
C GLU A 470 -34.17 -51.79 10.74
N VAL A 471 -34.63 -53.05 10.56
CA VAL A 471 -33.77 -54.24 10.33
C VAL A 471 -34.39 -55.15 9.28
N GLY A 472 -33.58 -55.75 8.43
CA GLY A 472 -33.97 -56.82 7.51
C GLY A 472 -33.33 -58.17 7.83
N GLY A 473 -34.19 -59.19 7.93
CA GLY A 473 -33.86 -60.54 8.40
C GLY A 473 -34.89 -61.03 9.44
N ASP A 474 -34.70 -62.20 10.03
CA ASP A 474 -35.58 -62.78 11.06
C ASP A 474 -35.14 -62.43 12.51
N ASP A 475 -34.27 -61.45 12.72
CA ASP A 475 -33.61 -61.16 14.02
C ASP A 475 -33.88 -59.77 14.62
N VAL A 476 -33.58 -59.63 15.92
CA VAL A 476 -33.69 -58.39 16.72
C VAL A 476 -32.51 -57.45 16.42
N PRO A 477 -32.71 -56.13 16.26
CA PRO A 477 -31.62 -55.18 16.00
C PRO A 477 -30.53 -55.18 17.09
N PRO A 478 -29.23 -55.12 16.72
CA PRO A 478 -28.18 -54.83 17.69
C PRO A 478 -28.29 -53.38 18.20
N ALA A 479 -27.99 -53.17 19.47
CA ALA A 479 -27.92 -51.84 20.09
C ALA A 479 -26.52 -51.22 19.93
N ILE A 480 -26.47 -49.89 19.90
CA ILE A 480 -25.21 -49.14 19.87
C ILE A 480 -24.70 -48.97 21.31
N THR A 481 -23.44 -49.32 21.55
CA THR A 481 -22.85 -49.40 22.90
C THR A 481 -21.71 -48.43 23.13
N GLY A 482 -21.17 -47.83 22.07
CA GLY A 482 -20.05 -46.90 22.18
C GLY A 482 -19.77 -46.16 20.88
N ILE A 483 -19.05 -45.05 21.01
CA ILE A 483 -18.58 -44.20 19.89
C ILE A 483 -17.09 -43.91 20.11
N SER A 484 -16.31 -43.88 19.02
CA SER A 484 -14.95 -43.34 19.03
C SER A 484 -14.72 -42.41 17.83
N VAL A 485 -14.05 -41.29 18.03
CA VAL A 485 -13.70 -40.36 16.95
C VAL A 485 -12.42 -40.85 16.27
N LEU A 486 -12.45 -41.05 14.96
CA LEU A 486 -11.32 -41.51 14.17
C LEU A 486 -10.53 -40.35 13.55
N ASP A 487 -11.25 -39.35 13.05
CA ASP A 487 -10.72 -38.12 12.47
C ASP A 487 -11.74 -36.98 12.64
N PRO A 488 -11.41 -35.72 12.27
CA PRO A 488 -12.30 -34.57 12.48
C PRO A 488 -13.68 -34.69 11.84
N THR A 489 -13.91 -35.61 10.91
CA THR A 489 -15.17 -35.79 10.18
C THR A 489 -15.76 -37.19 10.30
N THR A 490 -15.07 -38.14 10.97
CA THR A 490 -15.44 -39.56 11.00
C THR A 490 -15.46 -40.14 12.41
N ILE A 491 -16.53 -40.86 12.75
CA ILE A 491 -16.65 -41.64 13.99
C ILE A 491 -16.80 -43.13 13.70
N ARG A 492 -16.50 -43.97 14.68
CA ARG A 492 -16.84 -45.39 14.73
C ARG A 492 -17.91 -45.67 15.78
N LEU A 493 -19.00 -46.30 15.39
CA LEU A 493 -20.03 -46.84 16.27
C LEU A 493 -19.76 -48.31 16.59
N TYR A 494 -19.96 -48.72 17.85
CA TYR A 494 -19.82 -50.11 18.30
C TYR A 494 -21.18 -50.76 18.58
N LEU A 495 -21.40 -51.96 18.06
CA LEU A 495 -22.62 -52.74 18.23
C LEU A 495 -22.48 -53.71 19.41
N ASN A 496 -23.57 -53.93 20.17
CA ASN A 496 -23.58 -54.89 21.29
C ASN A 496 -23.42 -56.34 20.84
N GLU A 497 -23.85 -56.64 19.61
CA GLU A 497 -23.80 -57.95 18.97
C GLU A 497 -23.46 -57.75 17.49
N SER A 498 -22.86 -58.77 16.89
CA SER A 498 -22.34 -58.71 15.53
C SER A 498 -23.47 -58.86 14.50
N LEU A 499 -23.50 -58.03 13.45
CA LEU A 499 -24.47 -58.16 12.36
C LEU A 499 -24.20 -59.42 11.53
N GLU A 500 -25.16 -60.34 11.50
CA GLU A 500 -25.04 -61.59 10.76
C GLU A 500 -24.93 -61.34 9.23
N PRO A 501 -24.10 -62.11 8.51
CA PRO A 501 -23.91 -61.95 7.07
C PRO A 501 -25.22 -62.06 6.28
N GLY A 502 -25.53 -61.00 5.51
CA GLY A 502 -26.74 -60.93 4.69
C GLY A 502 -27.95 -60.27 5.37
N THR A 503 -27.83 -59.86 6.63
CA THR A 503 -28.79 -58.96 7.29
C THR A 503 -28.46 -57.50 6.99
N TRP A 504 -29.46 -56.62 7.11
CA TRP A 504 -29.26 -55.17 7.05
C TRP A 504 -29.91 -54.48 8.24
N THR A 505 -29.36 -53.34 8.66
CA THR A 505 -29.95 -52.51 9.71
C THR A 505 -29.82 -51.03 9.36
N LYS A 506 -30.79 -50.20 9.71
CA LYS A 506 -30.79 -48.75 9.45
C LYS A 506 -30.52 -48.01 10.74
N VAL A 507 -29.49 -47.18 10.75
CA VAL A 507 -29.08 -46.33 11.88
C VAL A 507 -29.43 -44.89 11.57
N GLU A 508 -30.11 -44.21 12.48
CA GLU A 508 -30.55 -42.82 12.36
C GLU A 508 -29.87 -41.96 13.42
N HIS A 509 -29.35 -40.80 13.02
CA HIS A 509 -28.89 -39.77 13.94
C HIS A 509 -30.09 -38.93 14.37
N LEU A 510 -30.40 -38.97 15.66
CA LEU A 510 -31.62 -38.40 16.22
C LEU A 510 -31.66 -36.87 16.15
N GLY A 511 -30.49 -36.21 16.10
CA GLY A 511 -30.40 -34.75 15.97
C GLY A 511 -30.79 -34.27 14.57
N SER A 512 -30.21 -34.86 13.52
CA SER A 512 -30.41 -34.40 12.13
C SER A 512 -31.44 -35.21 11.34
N GLY A 513 -32.02 -36.27 11.91
CA GLY A 513 -32.95 -37.18 11.24
C GLY A 513 -32.34 -37.94 10.05
N THR A 514 -31.02 -37.85 9.87
CA THR A 514 -30.31 -38.50 8.76
C THR A 514 -30.09 -39.97 9.11
N ALA A 515 -30.42 -40.86 8.17
CA ALA A 515 -30.31 -42.30 8.37
C ALA A 515 -29.43 -42.97 7.34
N VAL A 516 -28.69 -44.00 7.76
CA VAL A 516 -27.79 -44.79 6.93
C VAL A 516 -28.07 -46.28 7.11
N CYS A 517 -28.02 -47.03 6.01
CA CYS A 517 -28.19 -48.48 6.01
C CYS A 517 -26.83 -49.19 6.15
N LEU A 518 -26.75 -50.12 7.08
CA LEU A 518 -25.65 -51.04 7.29
C LEU A 518 -26.02 -52.40 6.68
N GLY A 519 -25.23 -52.93 5.74
CA GLY A 519 -25.49 -54.21 5.07
C GLY A 519 -26.01 -54.08 3.63
N TYR A 520 -26.43 -55.18 2.99
CA TYR A 520 -26.77 -55.22 1.56
C TYR A 520 -28.11 -54.52 1.26
N CYS A 521 -28.09 -53.38 0.57
CA CYS A 521 -29.28 -52.75 0.00
C CYS A 521 -29.71 -53.43 -1.31
N PRO A 522 -31.00 -53.73 -1.55
CA PRO A 522 -31.44 -54.33 -2.81
C PRO A 522 -31.14 -53.43 -4.03
N GLY A 523 -30.26 -53.87 -4.93
CA GLY A 523 -29.90 -53.15 -6.16
C GLY A 523 -28.57 -52.39 -6.12
N ASP A 524 -27.88 -52.41 -4.98
CA ASP A 524 -26.49 -52.00 -4.85
C ASP A 524 -25.59 -53.22 -5.14
N THR A 525 -24.85 -53.20 -6.25
CA THR A 525 -24.05 -54.36 -6.67
C THR A 525 -22.57 -54.26 -6.29
N ASN A 526 -22.11 -53.09 -5.89
CA ASN A 526 -20.72 -52.83 -5.52
C ASN A 526 -20.54 -52.62 -3.99
N GLY A 527 -21.63 -52.58 -3.23
CA GLY A 527 -21.65 -52.51 -1.77
C GLY A 527 -21.35 -51.12 -1.21
N ASP A 528 -21.63 -50.06 -1.97
CA ASP A 528 -21.38 -48.67 -1.56
C ASP A 528 -22.56 -47.99 -0.85
N GLY A 529 -23.66 -48.71 -0.66
CA GLY A 529 -24.85 -48.25 0.06
C GLY A 529 -25.83 -47.44 -0.79
N LEU A 530 -25.60 -47.29 -2.10
CA LEU A 530 -26.47 -46.53 -3.01
C LEU A 530 -26.81 -47.34 -4.28
N SER A 531 -27.97 -47.08 -4.91
CA SER A 531 -28.29 -47.64 -6.24
C SER A 531 -28.13 -46.56 -7.32
N SER A 532 -26.99 -46.55 -8.01
CA SER A 532 -26.54 -45.45 -8.89
C SER A 532 -26.33 -45.89 -10.35
N THR A 533 -26.09 -44.94 -11.26
CA THR A 533 -25.74 -45.25 -12.68
C THR A 533 -24.44 -46.05 -12.84
N SER A 534 -23.55 -46.04 -11.84
CA SER A 534 -22.33 -46.86 -11.80
C SER A 534 -22.63 -48.35 -11.66
N ASP A 535 -23.75 -48.71 -11.03
CA ASP A 535 -24.24 -50.09 -10.87
C ASP A 535 -24.78 -50.70 -12.18
N ILE A 536 -25.00 -49.85 -13.19
CA ILE A 536 -25.40 -50.28 -14.54
C ILE A 536 -24.18 -50.81 -15.31
N VAL A 537 -22.94 -50.43 -14.97
CA VAL A 537 -21.72 -50.90 -15.65
C VAL A 537 -21.48 -52.40 -15.45
N PRO A 538 -21.63 -52.98 -14.24
CA PRO A 538 -21.64 -54.44 -14.05
C PRO A 538 -22.77 -55.16 -14.82
N LEU A 539 -23.93 -54.53 -14.96
CA LEU A 539 -25.06 -55.04 -15.76
C LEU A 539 -24.73 -55.01 -17.27
N ILE A 540 -24.02 -53.97 -17.73
CA ILE A 540 -23.48 -53.80 -19.09
C ILE A 540 -22.40 -54.88 -19.38
N ASP A 541 -21.49 -55.16 -18.45
CA ASP A 541 -20.47 -56.21 -18.60
C ASP A 541 -21.05 -57.64 -18.60
N ALA A 542 -22.17 -57.84 -17.88
CA ALA A 542 -22.93 -59.09 -17.94
C ALA A 542 -23.65 -59.27 -19.30
N ILE A 543 -24.12 -58.19 -19.92
CA ILE A 543 -24.73 -58.19 -21.27
C ILE A 543 -23.66 -58.31 -22.36
N ASN A 544 -22.45 -57.77 -22.16
CA ASN A 544 -21.33 -57.76 -23.10
C ASN A 544 -20.57 -59.09 -23.25
N HIS A 545 -21.13 -60.22 -22.81
CA HIS A 545 -20.72 -61.56 -23.27
C HIS A 545 -21.13 -61.83 -24.73
N VAL A 546 -21.01 -60.84 -25.63
CA VAL A 546 -21.28 -60.94 -27.07
C VAL A 546 -19.97 -60.68 -27.84
N PRO A 547 -19.38 -61.71 -28.48
CA PRO A 547 -18.07 -61.61 -29.10
C PRO A 547 -18.14 -60.92 -30.48
N GLY A 548 -17.50 -59.76 -30.60
CA GLY A 548 -16.91 -59.30 -31.87
C GLY A 548 -17.48 -58.02 -32.50
N ARG A 549 -16.93 -56.86 -32.12
CA ARG A 549 -16.37 -55.81 -33.00
C ARG A 549 -15.82 -54.67 -32.14
N VAL A 550 -14.56 -54.28 -32.37
CA VAL A 550 -13.97 -53.07 -31.77
C VAL A 550 -14.20 -51.92 -32.75
N LEU A 551 -14.88 -50.85 -32.34
CA LEU A 551 -14.98 -49.61 -33.13
C LEU A 551 -13.83 -48.65 -32.75
N PRO A 552 -13.16 -47.99 -33.72
CA PRO A 552 -12.02 -47.12 -33.44
C PRO A 552 -12.41 -45.72 -32.92
N PRO A 553 -11.49 -44.99 -32.26
CA PRO A 553 -11.77 -43.93 -31.27
C PRO A 553 -12.33 -42.60 -31.78
N TYR A 554 -12.60 -42.46 -33.08
CA TYR A 554 -13.01 -41.19 -33.69
C TYR A 554 -14.44 -41.24 -34.26
N SER A 555 -15.30 -42.12 -33.73
CA SER A 555 -16.72 -42.20 -34.11
C SER A 555 -17.72 -41.90 -32.97
N SER A 556 -17.26 -41.63 -31.74
CA SER A 556 -18.11 -41.36 -30.57
C SER A 556 -18.39 -39.87 -30.33
N ASP A 557 -17.89 -38.99 -31.18
CA ASP A 557 -18.20 -37.55 -31.18
C ASP A 557 -19.16 -37.28 -32.34
N LEU A 558 -20.44 -37.53 -32.10
CA LEU A 558 -21.49 -37.49 -33.12
C LEU A 558 -21.93 -36.06 -33.44
N ASP A 559 -21.66 -35.09 -32.55
CA ASP A 559 -21.91 -33.65 -32.77
C ASP A 559 -20.69 -32.86 -33.28
N ARG A 560 -19.51 -33.51 -33.31
CA ARG A 560 -18.22 -32.99 -33.80
C ARG A 560 -17.70 -31.78 -33.02
N SER A 561 -18.06 -31.68 -31.75
CA SER A 561 -17.56 -30.67 -30.81
C SER A 561 -16.09 -30.90 -30.43
N GLY A 562 -15.54 -32.08 -30.69
CA GLY A 562 -14.18 -32.49 -30.37
C GLY A 562 -14.03 -33.17 -29.01
N ILE A 563 -15.13 -33.39 -28.27
CA ILE A 563 -15.15 -34.01 -26.93
C ILE A 563 -16.30 -35.02 -26.86
N ALA A 564 -16.03 -36.26 -26.43
CA ALA A 564 -17.07 -37.26 -26.23
C ALA A 564 -17.72 -37.11 -24.85
N THR A 565 -19.04 -36.88 -24.81
CA THR A 565 -19.82 -36.68 -23.57
C THR A 565 -20.78 -37.85 -23.28
N PRO A 566 -21.31 -37.99 -22.05
CA PRO A 566 -22.34 -38.98 -21.74
C PRO A 566 -23.59 -38.91 -22.64
N GLN A 567 -23.92 -37.72 -23.16
CA GLN A 567 -25.03 -37.53 -24.10
C GLN A 567 -24.74 -38.13 -25.48
N ASP A 568 -23.48 -38.17 -25.94
CA ASP A 568 -23.11 -38.84 -27.20
C ASP A 568 -23.31 -40.37 -27.11
N ILE A 569 -23.00 -40.95 -25.95
CA ILE A 569 -23.16 -42.38 -25.66
C ILE A 569 -24.64 -42.77 -25.66
N LEU A 570 -25.49 -41.97 -25.01
CA LEU A 570 -26.95 -42.17 -25.01
C LEU A 570 -27.52 -42.09 -26.43
N ARG A 571 -27.02 -41.15 -27.24
CA ARG A 571 -27.44 -40.95 -28.64
C ARG A 571 -27.01 -42.10 -29.55
N GLU A 572 -25.85 -42.69 -29.29
CA GLU A 572 -25.37 -43.89 -30.00
C GLU A 572 -26.18 -45.13 -29.62
N ILE A 573 -26.60 -45.26 -28.35
CA ILE A 573 -27.52 -46.30 -27.87
C ILE A 573 -28.90 -46.16 -28.55
N ASP A 574 -29.43 -44.93 -28.67
CA ASP A 574 -30.71 -44.68 -29.34
C ASP A 574 -30.65 -44.98 -30.86
N LEU A 575 -29.52 -44.68 -31.51
CA LEU A 575 -29.28 -45.04 -32.92
C LEU A 575 -29.17 -46.56 -33.14
N LEU A 576 -28.50 -47.28 -32.23
CA LEU A 576 -28.41 -48.74 -32.26
C LEU A 576 -29.75 -49.43 -31.95
N ASN A 577 -30.62 -48.75 -31.19
CA ASN A 577 -31.99 -49.17 -30.89
C ASN A 577 -33.01 -48.72 -31.96
N GLY A 578 -32.58 -48.07 -33.04
CA GLY A 578 -33.39 -47.82 -34.24
C GLY A 578 -34.26 -46.57 -34.20
N ALA A 579 -33.89 -45.53 -33.44
CA ALA A 579 -34.62 -44.26 -33.41
C ALA A 579 -34.23 -43.33 -34.59
N ASP A 580 -35.21 -42.74 -35.28
CA ASP A 580 -35.01 -41.78 -36.38
C ASP A 580 -34.62 -40.39 -35.83
N ALA A 581 -33.41 -39.91 -36.13
CA ALA A 581 -32.97 -38.55 -35.81
C ALA A 581 -33.40 -37.56 -36.91
N LEU A 582 -34.08 -36.46 -36.54
CA LEU A 582 -34.30 -35.30 -37.42
C LEU A 582 -33.22 -34.23 -37.17
N ASP A 583 -32.62 -33.76 -38.26
CA ASP A 583 -31.67 -32.65 -38.42
C ASP A 583 -32.22 -31.78 -39.60
N PRO A 584 -32.07 -30.43 -39.72
CA PRO A 584 -30.74 -29.82 -39.92
C PRO A 584 -30.52 -28.37 -39.41
N TRP A 585 -29.34 -28.19 -38.82
CA TRP A 585 -28.39 -27.07 -38.89
C TRP A 585 -28.70 -25.79 -39.74
N ILE A 586 -28.47 -24.60 -39.15
CA ILE A 586 -28.04 -23.37 -39.85
C ILE A 586 -26.86 -22.70 -39.11
N GLY A 587 -25.64 -22.94 -39.59
CA GLY A 587 -24.62 -21.93 -39.90
C GLY A 587 -23.76 -21.31 -38.78
N THR A 588 -22.47 -21.66 -38.76
CA THR A 588 -21.38 -20.85 -38.20
C THR A 588 -21.07 -19.61 -39.03
N TRP A 589 -20.57 -18.53 -38.41
CA TRP A 589 -19.27 -17.90 -38.73
C TRP A 589 -18.73 -17.13 -37.50
N ILE A 590 -17.43 -17.29 -37.24
CA ILE A 590 -16.65 -16.56 -36.24
C ILE A 590 -16.33 -15.16 -36.78
N GLY A 591 -16.49 -14.12 -35.96
CA GLY A 591 -15.93 -12.79 -36.25
C GLY A 591 -16.31 -11.71 -35.24
N LEU A 592 -15.35 -11.38 -34.38
CA LEU A 592 -15.12 -10.10 -33.68
C LEU A 592 -16.26 -9.51 -32.82
N SER A 593 -15.95 -9.37 -31.52
CA SER A 593 -16.57 -8.39 -30.63
C SER A 593 -16.67 -7.02 -31.33
N PRO A 594 -17.73 -6.26 -31.07
CA PRO A 594 -17.48 -5.17 -30.13
C PRO A 594 -18.61 -4.94 -29.14
N CYS A 595 -18.14 -4.32 -28.05
CA CYS A 595 -18.79 -3.59 -26.97
C CYS A 595 -20.18 -3.02 -27.28
N GLY A 596 -20.89 -2.66 -26.20
CA GLY A 596 -22.10 -1.85 -26.28
C GLY A 596 -22.01 -0.80 -27.39
N SER A 597 -23.10 -0.67 -28.16
CA SER A 597 -23.23 0.25 -29.28
C SER A 597 -22.31 0.03 -30.52
N LEU A 598 -22.98 -0.20 -31.66
CA LEU A 598 -22.66 0.26 -33.03
C LEU A 598 -21.43 -0.29 -33.79
N ARG A 599 -21.64 -1.28 -34.69
CA ARG A 599 -21.91 -1.12 -36.16
C ARG A 599 -21.94 -2.49 -36.87
N ALA A 600 -22.83 -2.66 -37.84
CA ALA A 600 -22.99 -3.86 -38.67
C ALA A 600 -22.58 -3.62 -40.13
N THR A 601 -21.96 -4.62 -40.79
CA THR A 601 -22.06 -4.90 -42.23
C THR A 601 -21.57 -6.32 -42.57
N GLY A 602 -22.41 -7.16 -43.20
CA GLY A 602 -21.97 -8.18 -44.18
C GLY A 602 -22.27 -9.66 -43.91
N MET A 603 -23.24 -10.21 -44.66
CA MET A 603 -23.61 -11.63 -44.83
C MET A 603 -22.72 -12.38 -45.89
N TRP A 604 -22.62 -13.73 -45.86
CA TRP A 604 -22.93 -14.70 -46.96
C TRP A 604 -22.32 -16.15 -46.84
N HIS A 605 -23.21 -17.17 -46.84
CA HIS A 605 -23.29 -18.46 -47.58
C HIS A 605 -22.13 -19.46 -47.93
N ARG A 606 -22.44 -20.76 -47.66
CA ARG A 606 -22.43 -22.00 -48.52
C ARG A 606 -21.23 -22.99 -48.64
N ASN A 607 -21.53 -24.24 -48.23
CA ASN A 607 -21.47 -25.57 -48.91
C ASN A 607 -20.16 -26.28 -49.36
N ASN A 608 -20.17 -27.58 -49.03
CA ASN A 608 -19.70 -28.78 -49.78
C ASN A 608 -18.19 -29.08 -49.84
N LEU A 609 -17.68 -30.32 -49.92
CA LEU A 609 -18.05 -31.73 -49.63
C LEU A 609 -16.87 -32.58 -50.19
N VAL A 610 -16.62 -33.79 -49.64
CA VAL A 610 -15.79 -34.92 -50.19
C VAL A 610 -14.25 -34.76 -50.07
N GLY A 611 -13.42 -35.74 -49.67
CA GLY A 611 -13.60 -37.14 -49.26
C GLY A 611 -12.25 -37.90 -49.20
N THR A 612 -12.05 -38.67 -48.13
CA THR A 612 -11.42 -40.02 -47.99
C THR A 612 -10.05 -40.44 -48.58
N ARG A 613 -9.33 -41.20 -47.71
CA ARG A 613 -8.42 -42.36 -47.89
C ARG A 613 -6.90 -42.14 -48.09
N GLY A 614 -6.13 -42.43 -47.03
CA GLY A 614 -5.56 -43.78 -46.78
C GLY A 614 -4.29 -44.23 -47.52
N SER A 615 -3.21 -44.34 -46.74
CA SER A 615 -2.15 -45.38 -46.76
C SER A 615 -1.01 -45.38 -47.80
N ALA A 616 0.17 -45.70 -47.25
CA ALA A 616 1.22 -46.59 -47.76
C ALA A 616 2.40 -46.02 -48.59
N GLN A 617 3.58 -46.32 -48.03
CA GLN A 617 4.75 -46.97 -48.67
C GLN A 617 5.67 -46.21 -49.65
N THR A 618 6.96 -46.41 -49.35
CA THR A 618 8.09 -46.70 -50.25
C THR A 618 8.65 -45.61 -51.17
N ASP A 619 9.88 -45.23 -50.81
CA ASP A 619 11.11 -45.51 -51.57
C ASP A 619 11.48 -44.63 -52.77
N THR A 620 12.79 -44.51 -52.95
CA THR A 620 13.57 -43.96 -54.08
C THR A 620 13.89 -42.45 -54.15
N ALA A 621 15.04 -42.14 -53.55
CA ALA A 621 16.21 -41.46 -54.13
C ALA A 621 16.11 -40.79 -55.52
N ARG A 622 16.58 -39.53 -55.61
CA ARG A 622 17.83 -39.13 -56.31
C ARG A 622 18.14 -37.63 -56.18
N ARG A 623 19.38 -37.32 -55.72
CA ARG A 623 20.41 -36.40 -56.29
C ARG A 623 19.92 -35.01 -56.77
N VAL A 624 20.45 -33.84 -56.37
CA VAL A 624 21.85 -33.32 -56.25
C VAL A 624 21.76 -31.98 -55.45
N VAL A 625 22.43 -31.79 -54.29
CA VAL A 625 23.67 -30.97 -53.98
C VAL A 625 23.72 -29.50 -54.51
N PRO A 626 24.53 -28.55 -53.95
CA PRO A 626 24.20 -27.61 -52.83
C PRO A 626 24.66 -26.14 -53.08
N SER A 627 24.45 -25.23 -52.11
CA SER A 627 25.42 -24.20 -51.64
C SER A 627 24.71 -23.33 -50.59
N ALA A 628 25.03 -23.30 -49.29
CA ALA A 628 26.27 -22.95 -48.58
C ALA A 628 26.73 -21.48 -48.74
N ASN A 629 26.71 -20.79 -47.59
CA ASN A 629 27.54 -19.67 -47.14
C ASN A 629 27.50 -18.33 -47.90
N THR A 630 27.31 -17.23 -47.17
CA THR A 630 28.45 -16.53 -46.53
C THR A 630 27.99 -15.40 -45.61
N SER A 631 28.68 -15.35 -44.48
CA SER A 631 28.89 -14.19 -43.60
C SER A 631 29.58 -13.03 -44.34
N HIS A 632 29.15 -11.79 -44.09
CA HIS A 632 29.96 -10.69 -43.55
C HIS A 632 29.22 -9.35 -43.70
N GLY A 633 29.34 -8.52 -42.67
CA GLY A 633 28.80 -7.16 -42.56
C GLY A 633 28.63 -6.84 -41.09
#